data_AF-A0A370JZE1-F1
#
_entry.id   AF-A0A370JZE1-F1
#
_cell.length_a   1.000
_cell.length_b   1.000
_cell.length_c   1.000
_cell.angle_alpha   90.00
_cell.angle_beta   90.00
_cell.angle_gamma   90.00
#
_symmetry.space_group_name_H-M   'P 1'
#
loop_
_entity.id
_entity.type
_entity.pdbx_description
1 polymer ?
#
loop_
_entity_poly.entity_id
_entity_poly.type
_entity_poly.pdbx_seq_one_letter_code
_entity_poly.pdbx_strand_id
1 'polypeptide(L)'
;MRLVLLLLLLLSGSLAQGRMVEVIVELEGPALPSHLNKAELVGLLKAHLGRMKGRLKVQPVKGYWASQSLLVRLPEEQVGVLLRTPGVRRVYLNRGVRLAQPAALSTPVQSGSRWALEQIGAPTLWAAGLRGQGVRIGHLDTGVDANHPELRGKVAAFAVIEPGGTPRPSQPYDSAQHGTHTAGLLVGQSVGVAPEARLVSALVLPQGSGTLAQVLGGLDWVLEQGVQVVSMSLGLEGAWPEFIPVVERMQRMGVLPVFAIGNTPDRTTSPGNLPGVIGVGATDPAKRVAAFSGRGEVRWEGPSPQRVAKPDLVAPGVGVLSSVPGGGYMAMSGTSVSTALTAGGAALLLAGGHKPEAVRAALLRSAEPIASPASGRGLLRLDEALAALRPPQREQKALVVAEIPGVEALRPVLEGLGFRLEVVKSRPGPEKLQDYPLVVFLLPADWSQDWPDPHRRALRSYVEAGGRLLLLSEAPGRPLVESGAFGQGRASFVSGELESLPLEALRGVVEQLLR
;
A
#
# COMPACT_ATOMS: atom_id res chain seq x y z
N MET A 1 31.40 7.28 15.80
CA MET A 1 30.93 7.51 14.40
C MET A 1 30.72 9.00 14.03
N ARG A 2 31.28 9.97 14.76
CA ARG A 2 31.25 11.42 14.41
C ARG A 2 32.23 11.82 13.28
N LEU A 3 32.96 10.86 12.67
CA LEU A 3 34.22 11.14 11.97
C LEU A 3 34.22 10.95 10.44
N VAL A 4 33.11 10.52 9.82
CA VAL A 4 33.13 10.20 8.37
C VAL A 4 33.21 11.45 7.50
N LEU A 5 32.63 12.57 7.94
CA LEU A 5 32.71 13.84 7.21
C LEU A 5 34.12 14.44 7.27
N LEU A 6 34.83 14.29 8.40
CA LEU A 6 36.18 14.80 8.55
C LEU A 6 37.15 14.08 7.59
N LEU A 7 37.00 12.77 7.41
CA LEU A 7 37.89 11.98 6.54
C LEU A 7 37.76 12.35 5.06
N LEU A 8 36.55 12.56 4.54
CA LEU A 8 36.32 12.93 3.14
C LEU A 8 36.76 14.37 2.82
N LEU A 9 36.60 15.30 3.77
CA LEU A 9 37.08 16.68 3.63
C LEU A 9 38.63 16.71 3.69
N LEU A 10 39.25 15.92 4.58
CA LEU A 10 40.71 15.82 4.71
C LEU A 10 41.39 15.16 3.50
N LEU A 11 40.74 14.20 2.84
CA LEU A 11 41.28 13.51 1.65
C LEU A 11 41.30 14.39 0.39
N SER A 12 40.61 15.53 0.38
CA SER A 12 40.55 16.45 -0.77
C SER A 12 41.69 17.48 -0.82
N GLY A 13 42.63 17.45 0.13
CA GLY A 13 43.93 18.08 -0.04
C GLY A 13 43.90 19.59 -0.31
N SER A 14 43.07 20.36 0.40
CA SER A 14 43.23 21.80 0.69
C SER A 14 41.92 22.29 1.30
N LEU A 15 41.92 22.67 2.58
CA LEU A 15 40.88 23.57 3.10
C LEU A 15 41.13 24.93 2.47
N ALA A 16 40.61 25.14 1.25
CA ALA A 16 40.67 26.43 0.59
C ALA A 16 39.87 27.44 1.44
N GLN A 17 40.57 28.34 2.14
CA GLN A 17 39.95 29.38 2.96
C GLN A 17 38.86 30.12 2.15
N GLY A 18 37.64 30.19 2.69
CA GLY A 18 36.53 30.91 2.08
C GLY A 18 35.65 30.12 1.10
N ARG A 19 35.90 28.82 0.85
CA ARG A 19 34.97 28.00 0.06
C ARG A 19 33.66 27.78 0.80
N MET A 20 32.56 28.31 0.27
CA MET A 20 31.22 28.08 0.83
C MET A 20 30.69 26.70 0.45
N VAL A 21 30.14 25.98 1.42
CA VAL A 21 29.50 24.66 1.24
C VAL A 21 28.08 24.67 1.79
N GLU A 22 27.23 23.81 1.22
CA GLU A 22 25.89 23.53 1.74
C GLU A 22 25.86 22.18 2.45
N VAL A 23 25.38 22.19 3.69
CA VAL A 23 25.28 21.00 4.53
C VAL A 23 23.87 20.84 5.09
N ILE A 24 23.46 19.59 5.27
CA ILE A 24 22.28 19.19 6.02
C ILE A 24 22.71 18.83 7.45
N VAL A 25 22.28 19.62 8.43
CA VAL A 25 22.55 19.43 9.85
C VAL A 25 21.38 18.66 10.46
N GLU A 26 21.56 17.36 10.71
CA GLU A 26 20.59 16.53 11.43
C GLU A 26 20.69 16.81 12.93
N LEU A 27 19.56 17.12 13.53
CA LEU A 27 19.43 17.44 14.95
C LEU A 27 18.91 16.22 15.71
N GLU A 28 19.18 16.20 17.02
CA GLU A 28 18.49 15.27 17.92
C GLU A 28 16.98 15.50 17.81
N GLY A 29 16.22 14.40 17.67
CA GLY A 29 14.77 14.45 17.57
C GLY A 29 14.08 14.48 18.94
N PRO A 30 12.81 14.92 19.00
CA PRO A 30 12.01 14.81 20.21
C PRO A 30 11.63 13.36 20.50
N ALA A 31 11.24 13.08 21.74
CA ALA A 31 10.43 11.91 22.03
C ALA A 31 9.11 11.96 21.23
N LEU A 32 8.66 10.80 20.74
CA LEU A 32 7.46 10.68 19.92
C LEU A 32 6.38 9.89 20.67
N PRO A 33 5.43 10.56 21.36
CA PRO A 33 4.34 9.88 22.04
C PRO A 33 3.47 9.10 21.04
N SER A 34 3.06 7.89 21.41
CA SER A 34 2.31 6.99 20.52
C SER A 34 0.85 7.39 20.28
N HIS A 35 0.29 8.26 21.11
CA HIS A 35 -1.13 8.64 21.08
C HIS A 35 -1.42 9.85 20.18
N LEU A 36 -0.38 10.54 19.68
CA LEU A 36 -0.57 11.75 18.87
C LEU A 36 -1.19 11.41 17.52
N ASN A 37 -2.18 12.19 17.11
CA ASN A 37 -2.67 12.16 15.74
C ASN A 37 -1.67 12.82 14.78
N LYS A 38 -1.91 12.69 13.48
CA LYS A 38 -1.02 13.19 12.43
C LYS A 38 -0.74 14.70 12.54
N ALA A 39 -1.75 15.52 12.83
CA ALA A 39 -1.58 16.97 12.92
C ALA A 39 -0.76 17.37 14.16
N GLU A 40 -1.04 16.74 15.30
CA GLU A 40 -0.28 16.94 16.55
C GLU A 40 1.18 16.53 16.40
N LEU A 41 1.44 15.39 15.76
CA LEU A 41 2.79 14.90 15.49
C LEU A 41 3.58 15.90 14.63
N VAL A 42 2.99 16.40 13.54
CA VAL A 42 3.61 17.42 12.69
C VAL A 42 3.86 18.71 13.47
N GLY A 43 2.89 19.15 14.28
CA GLY A 43 3.03 20.33 15.14
C GLY A 43 4.19 20.20 16.14
N LEU A 44 4.28 19.06 16.83
CA LEU A 44 5.38 18.74 17.75
C LEU A 44 6.74 18.77 17.06
N LEU A 45 6.84 18.14 15.88
CA LEU A 45 8.08 18.08 15.09
C LEU A 45 8.53 19.45 14.60
N LYS A 46 7.60 20.29 14.12
CA LYS A 46 7.90 21.67 13.70
C LYS A 46 8.32 22.55 14.88
N ALA A 47 7.60 22.46 16.00
CA ALA A 47 7.92 23.21 17.21
C ALA A 47 9.29 22.81 17.78
N HIS A 48 9.61 21.51 17.79
CA HIS A 48 10.93 21.03 18.21
C HIS A 48 12.05 21.56 17.31
N LEU A 49 11.88 21.45 15.99
CA LEU A 49 12.85 21.97 15.03
C LEU A 49 13.10 23.47 15.22
N GLY A 50 12.04 24.25 15.47
CA GLY A 50 12.14 25.69 15.76
C GLY A 50 12.97 25.99 17.00
N ARG A 51 12.79 25.24 18.09
CA ARG A 51 13.60 25.39 19.31
C ARG A 51 15.06 25.02 19.08
N MET A 52 15.32 23.92 18.36
CA MET A 52 16.67 23.46 18.06
C MET A 52 17.41 24.42 17.12
N LYS A 53 16.71 25.00 16.14
CA LYS A 53 17.24 26.05 15.26
C LYS A 53 17.83 27.22 16.07
N GLY A 54 17.16 27.66 17.14
CA GLY A 54 17.65 28.76 17.99
C GLY A 54 18.97 28.48 18.73
N ARG A 55 19.41 27.22 18.78
CA ARG A 55 20.67 26.81 19.44
C ARG A 55 21.88 26.90 18.50
N LEU A 56 21.65 26.97 17.19
CA LEU A 56 22.72 27.09 16.20
C LEU A 56 23.16 28.55 16.09
N LYS A 57 24.48 28.77 16.12
CA LYS A 57 25.08 30.09 15.90
C LYS A 57 25.12 30.51 14.43
N VAL A 58 24.59 29.68 13.53
CA VAL A 58 24.52 29.93 12.09
C VAL A 58 23.07 29.96 11.66
N GLN A 59 22.70 30.95 10.84
CA GLN A 59 21.36 31.06 10.30
C GLN A 59 21.12 29.97 9.24
N PRO A 60 20.13 29.07 9.43
CA PRO A 60 19.83 28.07 8.41
C PRO A 60 19.06 28.69 7.24
N VAL A 61 19.32 28.17 6.04
CA VAL A 61 18.60 28.50 4.80
C VAL A 61 17.17 27.95 4.87
N LYS A 62 17.01 26.71 5.33
CA LYS A 62 15.71 26.02 5.44
C LYS A 62 15.74 24.97 6.54
N GLY A 63 14.59 24.71 7.16
CA GLY A 63 14.39 23.55 8.02
C GLY A 63 13.46 22.49 7.41
N TYR A 64 13.71 21.24 7.77
CA TYR A 64 12.98 20.06 7.33
C TYR A 64 12.43 19.31 8.54
N TRP A 65 11.11 19.36 8.73
CA TRP A 65 10.48 18.85 9.92
C TRP A 65 10.36 17.31 9.91
N ALA A 66 10.37 16.64 8.74
CA ALA A 66 10.32 15.18 8.65
C ALA A 66 11.70 14.51 8.75
N SER A 67 12.79 15.23 8.59
CA SER A 67 14.14 14.73 8.94
C SER A 67 14.67 15.30 10.27
N GLN A 68 14.04 16.35 10.82
CA GLN A 68 14.58 17.14 11.95
C GLN A 68 15.98 17.66 11.58
N SER A 69 16.08 18.26 10.40
CA SER A 69 17.36 18.79 9.91
C SER A 69 17.23 20.20 9.36
N LEU A 70 18.38 20.86 9.20
CA LEU A 70 18.48 22.22 8.67
C LEU A 70 19.48 22.24 7.51
N LEU A 71 19.12 22.90 6.41
CA LEU A 71 20.08 23.29 5.37
C LEU A 71 20.83 24.53 5.86
N VAL A 72 22.16 24.45 5.88
CA VAL A 72 23.04 25.53 6.29
C VAL A 72 24.07 25.76 5.20
N ARG A 73 24.30 27.03 4.85
CA ARG A 73 25.38 27.45 3.95
C ARG A 73 26.43 28.20 4.76
N LEU A 74 27.66 27.70 4.78
CA LEU A 74 28.74 28.22 5.60
C LEU A 74 30.11 27.94 4.95
N PRO A 75 31.18 28.64 5.37
CA PRO A 75 32.54 28.28 4.96
C PRO A 75 32.90 26.85 5.38
N GLU A 76 33.58 26.11 4.53
CA GLU A 76 33.93 24.70 4.74
C GLU A 76 34.68 24.46 6.06
N GLU A 77 35.57 25.36 6.44
CA GLU A 77 36.32 25.33 7.69
C GLU A 77 35.41 25.42 8.94
N GLN A 78 34.20 25.96 8.80
CA GLN A 78 33.25 26.08 9.91
C GLN A 78 32.37 24.84 10.09
N VAL A 79 32.41 23.87 9.17
CA VAL A 79 31.63 22.61 9.28
C VAL A 79 32.00 21.85 10.56
N GLY A 80 33.26 21.87 10.97
CA GLY A 80 33.71 21.24 12.21
C GLY A 80 33.09 21.84 13.48
N VAL A 81 32.68 23.11 13.46
CA VAL A 81 32.00 23.77 14.59
C VAL A 81 30.59 23.22 14.78
N LEU A 82 29.86 22.94 13.68
CA LEU A 82 28.52 22.36 13.74
C LEU A 82 28.53 20.99 14.44
N LEU A 83 29.52 20.14 14.15
CA LEU A 83 29.65 18.81 14.76
C LEU A 83 29.89 18.83 16.28
N ARG A 84 30.35 19.96 16.83
CA ARG A 84 30.56 20.16 18.27
C ARG A 84 29.40 20.88 18.95
N THR A 85 28.39 21.32 18.19
CA THR A 85 27.25 22.06 18.74
C THR A 85 26.30 21.08 19.47
N PRO A 86 25.96 21.31 20.75
CA PRO A 86 25.01 20.47 21.48
C PRO A 86 23.68 20.31 20.73
N GLY A 87 23.20 19.07 20.62
CA GLY A 87 21.97 18.75 19.89
C GLY A 87 22.15 18.51 18.39
N VAL A 88 23.34 18.72 17.82
CA VAL A 88 23.66 18.26 16.47
C VAL A 88 24.04 16.79 16.51
N ARG A 89 23.27 15.97 15.78
CA ARG A 89 23.46 14.53 15.70
C ARG A 89 24.45 14.17 14.59
N ARG A 90 24.25 14.72 13.38
CA ARG A 90 25.10 14.48 12.19
C ARG A 90 25.11 15.71 11.28
N VAL A 91 26.11 15.80 10.43
CA VAL A 91 26.21 16.79 9.36
C VAL A 91 26.53 16.04 8.07
N TYR A 92 25.76 16.31 7.03
CA TYR A 92 25.90 15.71 5.71
C TYR A 92 26.14 16.80 4.66
N LEU A 93 26.85 16.50 3.59
CA LEU A 93 26.84 17.37 2.41
C LEU A 93 25.44 17.38 1.78
N ASN A 94 24.98 18.55 1.32
CA ASN A 94 23.80 18.67 0.45
C ASN A 94 24.14 18.14 -0.94
N ARG A 95 24.21 16.81 -1.07
CA ARG A 95 24.71 16.16 -2.28
C ARG A 95 23.68 16.14 -3.41
N GLY A 96 24.20 15.99 -4.62
CA GLY A 96 23.38 15.71 -5.80
C GLY A 96 22.70 14.35 -5.69
N VAL A 97 21.42 14.33 -6.00
CA VAL A 97 20.58 13.14 -6.15
C VAL A 97 20.22 13.03 -7.62
N ARG A 98 20.22 11.81 -8.17
CA ARG A 98 19.90 11.58 -9.57
C ARG A 98 18.75 10.60 -9.67
N LEU A 99 18.04 10.69 -10.79
CA LEU A 99 17.12 9.66 -11.22
C LEU A 99 17.86 8.33 -11.32
N ALA A 100 17.22 7.23 -10.92
CA ALA A 100 17.67 5.92 -11.34
C ALA A 100 17.41 5.80 -12.85
N GLN A 101 18.44 6.00 -13.66
CA GLN A 101 18.29 6.00 -15.12
C GLN A 101 17.58 4.72 -15.56
N PRO A 102 16.54 4.82 -16.41
CA PRO A 102 15.91 3.65 -17.00
C PRO A 102 16.96 2.76 -17.67
N ALA A 103 16.88 1.46 -17.42
CA ALA A 103 17.78 0.47 -18.01
C ALA A 103 17.55 0.33 -19.53
N ALA A 104 16.34 0.64 -20.00
CA ALA A 104 16.01 0.72 -21.42
C ALA A 104 14.79 1.62 -21.64
N LEU A 105 14.72 2.24 -22.83
CA LEU A 105 13.62 3.07 -23.31
C LEU A 105 13.25 2.63 -24.73
N SER A 106 11.95 2.51 -25.04
CA SER A 106 11.48 2.33 -26.42
C SER A 106 11.23 3.67 -27.11
N THR A 107 10.93 3.63 -28.42
CA THR A 107 10.28 4.75 -29.09
C THR A 107 8.85 4.95 -28.58
N PRO A 108 8.31 6.19 -28.60
CA PRO A 108 6.91 6.43 -28.25
C PRO A 108 5.92 5.74 -29.20
N VAL A 109 4.79 5.27 -28.66
CA VAL A 109 3.66 4.66 -29.38
C VAL A 109 2.34 5.29 -28.95
N GLN A 110 1.26 4.99 -29.67
CA GLN A 110 -0.04 5.65 -29.49
C GLN A 110 -1.03 4.91 -28.56
N SER A 111 -0.75 3.66 -28.17
CA SER A 111 -1.65 2.87 -27.33
C SER A 111 -0.89 2.13 -26.23
N GLY A 112 -1.45 2.09 -25.02
CA GLY A 112 -0.87 1.41 -23.86
C GLY A 112 -0.94 -0.12 -23.93
N SER A 113 -0.33 -0.78 -22.94
CA SER A 113 -0.43 -2.23 -22.70
C SER A 113 -0.73 -2.49 -21.23
N ARG A 114 -1.56 -3.51 -20.94
CA ARG A 114 -2.03 -3.82 -19.58
C ARG A 114 -1.40 -5.09 -18.99
N TRP A 115 -0.47 -5.73 -19.70
CA TRP A 115 0.12 -7.01 -19.29
C TRP A 115 0.66 -6.96 -17.85
N ALA A 116 1.30 -5.85 -17.47
CA ALA A 116 1.87 -5.68 -16.14
C ALA A 116 0.77 -5.57 -15.06
N LEU A 117 -0.36 -4.95 -15.38
CA LEU A 117 -1.52 -4.81 -14.49
C LEU A 117 -2.22 -6.16 -14.31
N GLU A 118 -2.34 -6.93 -15.39
CA GLU A 118 -2.88 -8.29 -15.39
C GLU A 118 -2.00 -9.24 -14.57
N GLN A 119 -0.67 -9.20 -14.78
CA GLN A 119 0.27 -10.06 -14.07
C GLN A 119 0.27 -9.85 -12.55
N ILE A 120 0.04 -8.61 -12.08
CA ILE A 120 -0.04 -8.31 -10.64
C ILE A 120 -1.45 -8.47 -10.06
N GLY A 121 -2.44 -8.88 -10.87
CA GLY A 121 -3.82 -9.11 -10.40
C GLY A 121 -4.64 -7.85 -10.15
N ALA A 122 -4.27 -6.70 -10.70
CA ALA A 122 -5.02 -5.44 -10.51
C ALA A 122 -6.50 -5.51 -10.97
N PRO A 123 -6.85 -6.19 -12.09
CA PRO A 123 -8.25 -6.32 -12.52
C PRO A 123 -9.19 -6.96 -11.48
N THR A 124 -8.70 -7.91 -10.68
CA THR A 124 -9.49 -8.54 -9.61
C THR A 124 -9.93 -7.53 -8.56
N LEU A 125 -9.06 -6.58 -8.21
CA LEU A 125 -9.37 -5.53 -7.24
C LEU A 125 -10.35 -4.52 -7.84
N TRP A 126 -10.17 -4.17 -9.11
CA TRP A 126 -11.13 -3.29 -9.81
C TRP A 126 -12.52 -3.90 -9.89
N ALA A 127 -12.62 -5.21 -10.16
CA ALA A 127 -13.89 -5.94 -10.17
C ALA A 127 -14.53 -6.00 -8.77
N ALA A 128 -13.71 -6.00 -7.71
CA ALA A 128 -14.16 -5.85 -6.32
C ALA A 128 -14.50 -4.39 -5.93
N GLY A 129 -14.51 -3.45 -6.88
CA GLY A 129 -14.80 -2.04 -6.64
C GLY A 129 -13.64 -1.24 -6.03
N LEU A 130 -12.47 -1.84 -5.85
CA LEU A 130 -11.28 -1.15 -5.34
C LEU A 130 -10.50 -0.56 -6.52
N ARG A 131 -10.55 0.76 -6.67
CA ARG A 131 -9.93 1.48 -7.79
C ARG A 131 -9.00 2.60 -7.33
N GLY A 132 -8.79 2.74 -6.01
CA GLY A 132 -7.93 3.76 -5.39
C GLY A 132 -8.70 4.96 -4.84
N GLN A 133 -10.02 4.90 -4.80
CA GLN A 133 -10.89 5.95 -4.31
C GLN A 133 -10.49 6.43 -2.90
N GLY A 134 -10.50 7.75 -2.69
CA GLY A 134 -10.16 8.36 -1.40
C GLY A 134 -8.65 8.36 -1.06
N VAL A 135 -7.80 7.70 -1.85
CA VAL A 135 -6.36 7.61 -1.59
C VAL A 135 -5.60 8.71 -2.36
N ARG A 136 -4.68 9.37 -1.67
CA ARG A 136 -3.69 10.30 -2.20
C ARG A 136 -2.30 9.67 -2.19
N ILE A 137 -1.65 9.66 -3.35
CA ILE A 137 -0.30 9.14 -3.55
C ILE A 137 0.66 10.33 -3.68
N GLY A 138 1.64 10.42 -2.78
CA GLY A 138 2.77 11.33 -2.89
C GLY A 138 3.76 10.82 -3.92
N HIS A 139 4.09 11.66 -4.90
CA HIS A 139 4.92 11.31 -6.05
C HIS A 139 6.09 12.29 -6.13
N LEU A 140 7.32 11.80 -5.93
CA LEU A 140 8.53 12.61 -5.99
C LEU A 140 9.37 12.18 -7.19
N ASP A 141 9.42 13.02 -8.22
CA ASP A 141 10.02 12.67 -9.51
C ASP A 141 10.42 13.92 -10.33
N THR A 142 10.55 13.79 -11.66
CA THR A 142 10.89 14.87 -12.61
C THR A 142 9.73 15.81 -12.94
N GLY A 143 8.53 15.52 -12.39
CA GLY A 143 7.30 16.29 -12.56
C GLY A 143 6.16 15.41 -13.08
N VAL A 144 5.15 16.03 -13.69
CA VAL A 144 4.01 15.32 -14.30
C VAL A 144 3.32 16.19 -15.34
N ASP A 145 3.07 15.64 -16.54
CA ASP A 145 2.19 16.25 -17.53
C ASP A 145 0.72 15.95 -17.19
N ALA A 146 0.05 16.88 -16.51
CA ALA A 146 -1.36 16.73 -16.13
C ALA A 146 -2.35 16.88 -17.29
N ASN A 147 -1.89 17.32 -18.48
CA ASN A 147 -2.73 17.43 -19.67
C ASN A 147 -2.81 16.11 -20.45
N HIS A 148 -1.93 15.15 -20.14
CA HIS A 148 -1.98 13.82 -20.72
C HIS A 148 -3.37 13.18 -20.50
N PRO A 149 -4.00 12.53 -21.50
CA PRO A 149 -5.33 11.91 -21.36
C PRO A 149 -5.45 10.94 -20.17
N GLU A 150 -4.41 10.14 -19.92
CA GLU A 150 -4.32 9.25 -18.74
C GLU A 150 -4.39 9.98 -17.39
N LEU A 151 -3.89 11.22 -17.31
CA LEU A 151 -3.63 11.94 -16.06
C LEU A 151 -4.56 13.14 -15.84
N ARG A 152 -5.40 13.46 -16.82
CA ARG A 152 -6.35 14.57 -16.75
C ARG A 152 -7.28 14.41 -15.55
N GLY A 153 -7.27 15.42 -14.67
CA GLY A 153 -8.09 15.43 -13.45
C GLY A 153 -7.59 14.54 -12.31
N LYS A 154 -6.38 13.95 -12.42
CA LYS A 154 -5.81 13.05 -11.40
C LYS A 154 -4.87 13.77 -10.42
N VAL A 155 -4.25 14.89 -10.82
CA VAL A 155 -3.30 15.64 -9.99
C VAL A 155 -4.06 16.54 -9.01
N ALA A 156 -4.02 16.19 -7.72
CA ALA A 156 -4.66 16.97 -6.65
C ALA A 156 -3.81 18.16 -6.19
N ALA A 157 -2.49 18.04 -6.25
CA ALA A 157 -1.56 19.12 -5.92
C ALA A 157 -0.23 18.92 -6.67
N PHE A 158 0.40 20.02 -7.05
CA PHE A 158 1.71 20.04 -7.68
C PHE A 158 2.58 21.16 -7.12
N ALA A 159 3.86 20.87 -6.89
CA ALA A 159 4.86 21.88 -6.56
C ALA A 159 6.21 21.56 -7.19
N VAL A 160 6.90 22.61 -7.63
CA VAL A 160 8.33 22.56 -7.92
C VAL A 160 9.08 22.75 -6.62
N ILE A 161 10.02 21.87 -6.31
CA ILE A 161 10.86 22.04 -5.13
C ILE A 161 12.16 22.72 -5.54
N GLU A 162 12.36 23.95 -5.09
CA GLU A 162 13.57 24.75 -5.34
C GLU A 162 14.83 24.07 -4.78
N PRO A 163 16.05 24.33 -5.29
CA PRO A 163 17.29 23.67 -4.87
C PRO A 163 17.53 23.59 -3.35
N GLY A 164 17.07 24.60 -2.62
CA GLY A 164 17.14 24.66 -1.16
C GLY A 164 15.99 23.98 -0.42
N GLY A 165 15.13 23.22 -1.12
CA GLY A 165 14.01 22.45 -0.58
C GLY A 165 12.68 23.20 -0.45
N THR A 166 12.58 24.45 -0.88
CA THR A 166 11.33 25.23 -0.74
C THR A 166 10.30 24.86 -1.79
N PRO A 167 9.08 24.43 -1.40
CA PRO A 167 8.03 24.14 -2.35
C PRO A 167 7.49 25.43 -2.96
N ARG A 168 7.35 25.45 -4.29
CA ARG A 168 6.68 26.49 -5.06
C ARG A 168 5.53 25.84 -5.83
N PRO A 169 4.30 25.91 -5.29
CA PRO A 169 3.10 25.50 -6.03
C PRO A 169 3.04 26.20 -7.39
N SER A 170 2.70 25.45 -8.43
CA SER A 170 2.62 25.96 -9.81
C SER A 170 1.76 25.04 -10.68
N GLN A 171 1.61 25.38 -11.96
CA GLN A 171 0.96 24.49 -12.92
C GLN A 171 1.81 23.22 -13.11
N PRO A 172 1.19 22.02 -13.18
CA PRO A 172 1.93 20.78 -13.40
C PRO A 172 2.62 20.76 -14.75
N TYR A 173 3.89 20.39 -14.73
CA TYR A 173 4.66 20.01 -15.91
C TYR A 173 5.67 18.94 -15.52
N ASP A 174 6.14 18.19 -16.51
CA ASP A 174 7.29 17.32 -16.35
C ASP A 174 8.49 17.99 -17.01
N SER A 175 9.58 18.14 -16.26
CA SER A 175 10.81 18.68 -16.80
C SER A 175 11.56 17.67 -17.67
N ALA A 176 11.22 16.38 -17.58
CA ALA A 176 11.78 15.33 -18.40
C ALA A 176 10.64 14.49 -19.01
N GLN A 177 10.47 13.26 -18.54
CA GLN A 177 9.40 12.34 -18.98
C GLN A 177 9.14 11.21 -17.99
N HIS A 178 10.10 10.93 -17.11
CA HIS A 178 10.05 9.81 -16.19
C HIS A 178 8.92 9.96 -15.18
N GLY A 179 8.72 11.16 -14.63
CA GLY A 179 7.65 11.43 -13.68
C GLY A 179 6.25 11.27 -14.30
N THR A 180 6.06 11.62 -15.56
CA THR A 180 4.80 11.36 -16.28
C THR A 180 4.58 9.86 -16.51
N HIS A 181 5.66 9.12 -16.74
CA HIS A 181 5.61 7.65 -16.90
C HIS A 181 5.19 6.95 -15.62
N THR A 182 5.86 7.26 -14.51
CA THR A 182 5.54 6.70 -13.20
C THR A 182 4.17 7.17 -12.71
N ALA A 183 3.79 8.43 -12.91
CA ALA A 183 2.44 8.93 -12.63
C ALA A 183 1.36 8.15 -13.40
N GLY A 184 1.60 7.83 -14.67
CA GLY A 184 0.70 7.00 -15.49
C GLY A 184 0.46 5.63 -14.88
N LEU A 185 1.52 4.95 -14.43
CA LEU A 185 1.41 3.64 -13.79
C LEU A 185 0.72 3.69 -12.42
N LEU A 186 0.80 4.81 -11.72
CA LEU A 186 0.11 5.01 -10.45
C LEU A 186 -1.40 5.19 -10.67
N VAL A 187 -1.80 6.18 -11.49
CA VAL A 187 -3.19 6.70 -11.52
C VAL A 187 -3.79 6.88 -12.92
N GLY A 188 -3.08 6.44 -13.96
CA GLY A 188 -3.56 6.49 -15.34
C GLY A 188 -4.90 5.78 -15.53
N GLN A 189 -5.75 6.31 -16.41
CA GLN A 189 -7.07 5.76 -16.70
C GLN A 189 -7.03 4.32 -17.24
N SER A 190 -6.10 4.02 -18.14
CA SER A 190 -5.97 2.71 -18.80
C SER A 190 -4.72 1.95 -18.34
N VAL A 191 -3.61 2.66 -18.13
CA VAL A 191 -2.30 2.08 -17.77
C VAL A 191 -2.01 2.11 -16.26
N GLY A 192 -2.85 2.79 -15.47
CA GLY A 192 -2.65 2.94 -14.03
C GLY A 192 -3.22 1.80 -13.21
N VAL A 193 -2.55 1.49 -12.09
CA VAL A 193 -3.02 0.48 -11.13
C VAL A 193 -4.19 1.02 -10.31
N ALA A 194 -4.13 2.27 -9.84
CA ALA A 194 -5.15 2.91 -9.00
C ALA A 194 -5.78 4.12 -9.70
N PRO A 195 -6.60 3.89 -10.74
CA PRO A 195 -7.11 4.97 -11.60
C PRO A 195 -7.97 6.01 -10.84
N GLU A 196 -8.57 5.67 -9.70
CA GLU A 196 -9.40 6.60 -8.93
C GLU A 196 -8.68 7.29 -7.77
N ALA A 197 -7.41 6.94 -7.54
CA ALA A 197 -6.56 7.67 -6.62
C ALA A 197 -6.25 9.10 -7.13
N ARG A 198 -5.67 9.90 -6.26
CA ARG A 198 -5.23 11.27 -6.57
C ARG A 198 -3.73 11.41 -6.37
N LEU A 199 -3.07 12.09 -7.30
CA LEU A 199 -1.63 12.31 -7.26
C LEU A 199 -1.30 13.63 -6.57
N VAL A 200 -0.36 13.61 -5.63
CA VAL A 200 0.31 14.78 -5.08
C VAL A 200 1.74 14.75 -5.57
N SER A 201 2.08 15.55 -6.59
CA SER A 201 3.36 15.43 -7.28
C SER A 201 4.31 16.58 -6.94
N ALA A 202 5.48 16.23 -6.41
CA ALA A 202 6.58 17.14 -6.13
C ALA A 202 7.69 16.92 -7.16
N LEU A 203 8.00 17.95 -7.95
CA LEU A 203 9.13 17.95 -8.86
C LEU A 203 10.41 18.21 -8.03
N VAL A 204 11.16 17.14 -7.78
CA VAL A 204 12.41 17.16 -6.97
C VAL A 204 13.66 16.86 -7.80
N LEU A 205 13.48 16.37 -9.03
CA LEU A 205 14.56 16.05 -9.96
C LEU A 205 14.38 16.81 -11.29
N PRO A 206 14.52 18.14 -11.32
CA PRO A 206 14.49 18.88 -12.58
C PRO A 206 15.51 18.31 -13.57
N GLN A 207 15.05 17.96 -14.78
CA GLN A 207 15.89 17.32 -15.81
C GLN A 207 16.57 16.02 -15.34
N GLY A 208 15.98 15.30 -14.37
CA GLY A 208 16.51 14.04 -13.84
C GLY A 208 17.57 14.17 -12.76
N SER A 209 17.84 15.39 -12.25
CA SER A 209 18.81 15.62 -11.18
C SER A 209 18.32 16.66 -10.18
N GLY A 210 18.70 16.53 -8.91
CA GLY A 210 18.33 17.44 -7.84
C GLY A 210 19.29 17.33 -6.66
N THR A 211 18.89 17.86 -5.51
CA THR A 211 19.69 17.82 -4.27
C THR A 211 18.99 17.04 -3.16
N LEU A 212 19.75 16.62 -2.15
CA LEU A 212 19.15 16.05 -0.93
C LEU A 212 18.16 17.03 -0.28
N ALA A 213 18.48 18.33 -0.24
CA ALA A 213 17.59 19.39 0.20
C ALA A 213 16.25 19.41 -0.57
N GLN A 214 16.28 19.27 -1.89
CA GLN A 214 15.07 19.16 -2.72
C GLN A 214 14.24 17.94 -2.34
N VAL A 215 14.86 16.77 -2.18
CA VAL A 215 14.13 15.55 -1.82
C VAL A 215 13.50 15.68 -0.43
N LEU A 216 14.23 16.17 0.57
CA LEU A 216 13.70 16.38 1.93
C LEU A 216 12.57 17.41 1.95
N GLY A 217 12.72 18.51 1.20
CA GLY A 217 11.68 19.53 1.05
C GLY A 217 10.41 19.00 0.37
N GLY A 218 10.59 18.15 -0.65
CA GLY A 218 9.49 17.44 -1.31
C GLY A 218 8.77 16.47 -0.38
N LEU A 219 9.51 15.73 0.45
CA LEU A 219 8.95 14.79 1.43
C LEU A 219 8.10 15.52 2.47
N ASP A 220 8.63 16.60 3.07
CA ASP A 220 7.87 17.46 3.98
C ASP A 220 6.57 17.94 3.33
N TRP A 221 6.67 18.47 2.10
CA TRP A 221 5.52 19.04 1.40
C TRP A 221 4.45 17.99 1.08
N VAL A 222 4.80 16.83 0.50
CA VAL A 222 3.79 15.80 0.17
C VAL A 222 3.12 15.23 1.41
N LEU A 223 3.86 15.10 2.52
CA LEU A 223 3.31 14.58 3.78
C LEU A 223 2.25 15.51 4.38
N GLU A 224 2.43 16.83 4.20
CA GLU A 224 1.46 17.86 4.56
C GLU A 224 0.19 17.84 3.68
N GLN A 225 0.26 17.25 2.48
CA GLN A 225 -0.91 17.13 1.58
C GLN A 225 -1.82 15.93 1.89
N GLY A 226 -1.60 15.25 3.01
CA GLY A 226 -2.51 14.17 3.45
C GLY A 226 -2.41 12.89 2.63
N VAL A 227 -1.23 12.56 2.10
CA VAL A 227 -0.98 11.31 1.35
C VAL A 227 -1.02 10.07 2.27
N GLN A 228 -1.38 8.92 1.72
CA GLN A 228 -1.34 7.60 2.39
C GLN A 228 -0.20 6.71 1.88
N VAL A 229 0.29 6.96 0.66
CA VAL A 229 1.43 6.27 0.06
C VAL A 229 2.42 7.31 -0.46
N VAL A 230 3.72 7.07 -0.32
CA VAL A 230 4.74 7.86 -1.02
C VAL A 230 5.51 6.94 -1.95
N SER A 231 5.52 7.29 -3.24
CA SER A 231 6.31 6.65 -4.29
C SER A 231 7.53 7.50 -4.60
N MET A 232 8.72 6.92 -4.46
CA MET A 232 9.98 7.54 -4.86
C MET A 232 10.75 6.63 -5.79
N SER A 233 10.92 7.11 -7.02
CA SER A 233 11.64 6.41 -8.07
C SER A 233 13.03 7.03 -8.32
N LEU A 234 13.71 7.35 -7.22
CA LEU A 234 15.02 7.99 -7.20
C LEU A 234 15.88 7.36 -6.11
N GLY A 235 17.19 7.54 -6.18
CA GLY A 235 18.05 7.04 -5.12
C GLY A 235 19.49 7.51 -5.16
N LEU A 236 20.16 7.28 -4.03
CA LEU A 236 21.58 7.45 -3.82
C LEU A 236 22.18 6.07 -3.55
N GLU A 237 23.20 5.68 -4.31
CA GLU A 237 23.87 4.40 -4.11
C GLU A 237 24.49 4.31 -2.70
N GLY A 238 24.24 3.20 -2.00
CA GLY A 238 24.73 2.97 -0.64
C GLY A 238 23.65 3.17 0.43
N ALA A 239 24.05 3.04 1.69
CA ALA A 239 23.18 3.18 2.86
C ALA A 239 23.30 4.59 3.46
N TRP A 240 22.26 5.39 3.25
CA TRP A 240 22.23 6.81 3.61
C TRP A 240 21.24 7.07 4.76
N PRO A 241 21.74 7.29 6.00
CA PRO A 241 20.90 7.31 7.19
C PRO A 241 20.04 8.57 7.35
N GLU A 242 20.22 9.61 6.53
CA GLU A 242 19.42 10.84 6.54
C GLU A 242 17.94 10.62 6.24
N PHE A 243 17.56 9.51 5.59
CA PHE A 243 16.17 9.16 5.34
C PHE A 243 15.50 8.38 6.48
N ILE A 244 16.26 7.84 7.43
CA ILE A 244 15.73 7.02 8.54
C ILE A 244 14.66 7.78 9.33
N PRO A 245 14.92 9.03 9.80
CA PRO A 245 13.93 9.73 10.60
C PRO A 245 12.65 10.06 9.80
N VAL A 246 12.77 10.23 8.48
CA VAL A 246 11.63 10.48 7.60
C VAL A 246 10.75 9.23 7.47
N VAL A 247 11.36 8.06 7.25
CA VAL A 247 10.64 6.78 7.16
C VAL A 247 9.93 6.45 8.47
N GLU A 248 10.60 6.64 9.62
CA GLU A 248 9.99 6.44 10.94
C GLU A 248 8.75 7.33 11.13
N ARG A 249 8.79 8.59 10.66
CA ARG A 249 7.66 9.52 10.74
C ARG A 249 6.55 9.15 9.78
N MET A 250 6.86 8.71 8.57
CA MET A 250 5.86 8.18 7.64
C MET A 250 5.08 7.04 8.28
N GLN A 251 5.77 6.08 8.90
CA GLN A 251 5.13 4.97 9.61
C GLN A 251 4.24 5.46 10.76
N ARG A 252 4.74 6.38 11.59
CA ARG A 252 3.94 6.99 12.67
C ARG A 252 2.69 7.72 12.16
N MET A 253 2.76 8.28 10.96
CA MET A 253 1.65 8.99 10.31
C MET A 253 0.70 8.07 9.54
N GLY A 254 0.95 6.75 9.49
CA GLY A 254 0.18 5.83 8.65
C GLY A 254 0.39 6.09 7.15
N VAL A 255 1.60 6.46 6.76
CA VAL A 255 1.99 6.65 5.36
C VAL A 255 2.93 5.53 4.94
N LEU A 256 2.61 4.85 3.84
CA LEU A 256 3.41 3.73 3.34
C LEU A 256 4.49 4.20 2.34
N PRO A 257 5.79 4.03 2.66
CA PRO A 257 6.87 4.34 1.73
C PRO A 257 7.15 3.17 0.78
N VAL A 258 7.06 3.41 -0.53
CA VAL A 258 7.32 2.42 -1.59
C VAL A 258 8.37 2.99 -2.53
N PHE A 259 9.58 2.45 -2.50
CA PHE A 259 10.77 3.09 -3.08
C PHE A 259 11.60 2.13 -3.94
N ALA A 260 12.21 2.65 -5.00
CA ALA A 260 13.03 1.86 -5.92
C ALA A 260 14.35 1.41 -5.28
N ILE A 261 14.78 0.18 -5.59
CA ILE A 261 16.03 -0.38 -5.05
C ILE A 261 17.28 -0.05 -5.91
N GLY A 262 17.09 0.50 -7.11
CA GLY A 262 18.15 0.87 -8.04
C GLY A 262 18.33 -0.11 -9.21
N ASN A 263 19.07 0.33 -10.23
CA ASN A 263 19.23 -0.40 -11.50
C ASN A 263 20.67 -0.90 -11.73
N THR A 264 21.41 -1.17 -10.66
CA THR A 264 22.74 -1.78 -10.72
C THR A 264 22.71 -3.12 -10.01
N PRO A 265 22.95 -4.26 -10.70
CA PRO A 265 23.03 -5.56 -10.03
C PRO A 265 24.13 -5.50 -8.98
N ASP A 266 23.88 -6.07 -7.80
CA ASP A 266 24.80 -6.09 -6.65
C ASP A 266 24.96 -4.77 -5.89
N ARG A 267 24.18 -3.74 -6.24
CA ARG A 267 24.10 -2.51 -5.45
C ARG A 267 22.65 -2.21 -5.09
N THR A 268 22.50 -1.42 -4.03
CA THR A 268 21.20 -0.91 -3.61
C THR A 268 21.27 0.59 -3.38
N THR A 269 20.14 1.27 -3.55
CA THR A 269 20.04 2.71 -3.36
C THR A 269 19.13 3.07 -2.18
N SER A 270 19.52 4.07 -1.40
CA SER A 270 18.62 4.74 -0.47
C SER A 270 17.71 5.74 -1.21
N PRO A 271 16.42 5.85 -0.82
CA PRO A 271 15.85 5.27 0.39
C PRO A 271 15.24 3.86 0.25
N GLY A 272 15.24 3.24 -0.93
CA GLY A 272 14.61 1.91 -1.13
C GLY A 272 15.22 0.77 -0.31
N ASN A 273 16.48 0.92 0.10
CA ASN A 273 17.16 -0.04 0.94
C ASN A 273 16.94 0.14 2.46
N LEU A 274 16.17 1.14 2.92
CA LEU A 274 15.92 1.33 4.34
C LEU A 274 15.05 0.21 4.95
N PRO A 275 15.20 -0.11 6.25
CA PRO A 275 14.19 -0.85 6.97
C PRO A 275 12.90 -0.04 7.00
N GLY A 276 11.75 -0.72 7.00
CA GLY A 276 10.45 -0.06 7.15
C GLY A 276 9.83 0.51 5.88
N VAL A 277 10.55 0.54 4.76
CA VAL A 277 9.99 0.81 3.42
C VAL A 277 9.62 -0.50 2.71
N ILE A 278 8.91 -0.39 1.59
CA ILE A 278 8.83 -1.46 0.59
C ILE A 278 9.83 -1.11 -0.52
N GLY A 279 10.99 -1.76 -0.50
CA GLY A 279 12.01 -1.66 -1.53
C GLY A 279 11.69 -2.59 -2.68
N VAL A 280 11.52 -2.05 -3.89
CA VAL A 280 10.97 -2.81 -5.02
C VAL A 280 12.05 -3.06 -6.09
N GLY A 281 12.22 -4.33 -6.45
CA GLY A 281 13.01 -4.76 -7.61
C GLY A 281 12.17 -5.05 -8.84
N ALA A 282 12.82 -5.37 -9.96
CA ALA A 282 12.17 -5.52 -11.27
C ALA A 282 12.17 -6.96 -11.79
N THR A 283 11.09 -7.34 -12.47
CA THR A 283 10.96 -8.57 -13.26
C THR A 283 10.65 -8.29 -14.72
N ASP A 284 11.01 -9.24 -15.58
CA ASP A 284 10.57 -9.29 -16.97
C ASP A 284 9.18 -9.96 -17.12
N PRO A 285 8.57 -9.94 -18.33
CA PRO A 285 7.29 -10.59 -18.58
C PRO A 285 7.27 -12.11 -18.36
N ALA A 286 8.44 -12.76 -18.32
CA ALA A 286 8.58 -14.18 -18.02
C ALA A 286 8.76 -14.44 -16.51
N LYS A 287 8.47 -13.44 -15.65
CA LYS A 287 8.61 -13.48 -14.19
C LYS A 287 10.04 -13.75 -13.71
N ARG A 288 11.06 -13.44 -14.53
CA ARG A 288 12.47 -13.55 -14.12
C ARG A 288 12.93 -12.21 -13.56
N VAL A 289 13.73 -12.23 -12.49
CA VAL A 289 14.32 -11.01 -11.93
C VAL A 289 15.23 -10.37 -12.99
N ALA A 290 15.01 -9.09 -13.28
CA ALA A 290 15.75 -8.37 -14.30
C ALA A 290 17.25 -8.30 -13.95
N ALA A 291 18.11 -8.44 -14.96
CA ALA A 291 19.57 -8.42 -14.77
C ALA A 291 20.05 -7.10 -14.14
N PHE A 292 19.43 -5.97 -14.46
CA PHE A 292 19.79 -4.68 -13.87
C PHE A 292 19.26 -4.49 -12.44
N SER A 293 18.31 -5.30 -11.96
CA SER A 293 17.63 -5.01 -10.68
C SER A 293 18.63 -5.00 -9.52
N GLY A 294 18.64 -3.91 -8.76
CA GLY A 294 19.43 -3.78 -7.54
C GLY A 294 19.05 -4.86 -6.52
N ARG A 295 20.06 -5.36 -5.80
CA ARG A 295 19.91 -6.47 -4.85
C ARG A 295 21.10 -6.50 -3.89
N GLY A 296 20.89 -7.08 -2.72
CA GLY A 296 21.97 -7.34 -1.76
C GLY A 296 21.55 -7.19 -0.31
N GLU A 297 22.45 -7.60 0.58
CA GLU A 297 22.32 -7.34 2.02
C GLU A 297 22.79 -5.92 2.34
N VAL A 298 22.00 -5.21 3.11
CA VAL A 298 22.29 -3.83 3.52
C VAL A 298 22.45 -3.77 5.02
N ARG A 299 23.60 -3.27 5.46
CA ARG A 299 23.94 -3.10 6.85
C ARG A 299 23.60 -1.67 7.29
N TRP A 300 22.63 -1.56 8.18
CA TRP A 300 22.22 -0.30 8.79
C TRP A 300 22.84 -0.17 10.17
N GLU A 301 23.67 0.85 10.33
CA GLU A 301 24.30 1.21 11.60
C GLU A 301 23.39 2.14 12.42
N GLY A 302 23.32 1.93 13.73
CA GLY A 302 22.48 2.72 14.64
C GLY A 302 22.45 2.15 16.05
N PRO A 303 21.59 2.67 16.96
CA PRO A 303 21.42 2.12 18.30
C PRO A 303 20.98 0.63 18.29
N SER A 304 20.34 0.20 17.20
CA SER A 304 20.00 -1.19 16.93
C SER A 304 20.43 -1.52 15.50
N PRO A 305 21.68 -2.00 15.30
CA PRO A 305 22.17 -2.35 13.97
C PRO A 305 21.31 -3.45 13.34
N GLN A 306 21.04 -3.33 12.04
CA GLN A 306 20.23 -4.29 11.30
C GLN A 306 20.91 -4.69 10.00
N ARG A 307 20.80 -5.97 9.64
CA ARG A 307 21.09 -6.48 8.30
C ARG A 307 19.77 -6.80 7.62
N VAL A 308 19.54 -6.18 6.47
CA VAL A 308 18.28 -6.32 5.72
C VAL A 308 18.60 -6.73 4.29
N ALA A 309 18.06 -7.87 3.86
CA ALA A 309 18.12 -8.27 2.46
C ALA A 309 17.14 -7.42 1.63
N LYS A 310 17.58 -6.97 0.46
CA LYS A 310 16.78 -6.19 -0.48
C LYS A 310 16.90 -6.75 -1.91
N PRO A 311 15.86 -6.59 -2.75
CA PRO A 311 14.59 -5.89 -2.50
C PRO A 311 13.67 -6.66 -1.53
N ASP A 312 12.61 -6.00 -1.03
CA ASP A 312 11.58 -6.67 -0.21
C ASP A 312 10.65 -7.55 -1.06
N LEU A 313 10.32 -7.10 -2.27
CA LEU A 313 9.58 -7.83 -3.29
C LEU A 313 9.99 -7.35 -4.69
N VAL A 314 9.57 -8.05 -5.73
CA VAL A 314 9.74 -7.61 -7.12
C VAL A 314 8.39 -7.41 -7.81
N ALA A 315 8.33 -6.52 -8.81
CA ALA A 315 7.15 -6.30 -9.64
C ALA A 315 7.55 -6.18 -11.12
N PRO A 316 6.62 -6.16 -12.08
CA PRO A 316 6.96 -5.92 -13.49
C PRO A 316 7.78 -4.65 -13.65
N GLY A 317 8.86 -4.70 -14.42
CA GLY A 317 9.78 -3.58 -14.57
C GLY A 317 10.60 -3.58 -15.84
N VAL A 318 10.28 -4.43 -16.81
CA VAL A 318 10.97 -4.48 -18.11
C VAL A 318 9.95 -4.27 -19.22
N GLY A 319 10.15 -3.25 -20.04
CA GLY A 319 9.28 -2.98 -21.19
C GLY A 319 7.83 -2.64 -20.80
N VAL A 320 7.65 -1.92 -19.69
CA VAL A 320 6.30 -1.53 -19.24
C VAL A 320 5.92 -0.20 -19.87
N LEU A 321 4.80 -0.20 -20.58
CA LEU A 321 4.29 0.93 -21.34
C LEU A 321 3.45 1.86 -20.45
N SER A 322 3.73 3.16 -20.47
CA SER A 322 2.97 4.18 -19.74
C SER A 322 3.05 5.54 -20.43
N SER A 323 2.32 6.53 -19.91
CA SER A 323 2.26 7.90 -20.44
C SER A 323 3.62 8.60 -20.44
N VAL A 324 3.88 9.44 -21.43
CA VAL A 324 4.98 10.40 -21.46
C VAL A 324 4.44 11.77 -21.89
N PRO A 325 5.14 12.88 -21.64
CA PRO A 325 4.61 14.21 -21.95
C PRO A 325 4.16 14.36 -23.41
N GLY A 326 3.14 15.18 -23.64
CA GLY A 326 2.61 15.43 -24.98
C GLY A 326 1.59 14.40 -25.48
N GLY A 327 1.06 13.55 -24.59
CA GLY A 327 -0.02 12.61 -24.91
C GLY A 327 0.44 11.26 -25.47
N GLY A 328 1.75 10.99 -25.50
CA GLY A 328 2.32 9.74 -26.02
C GLY A 328 2.50 8.67 -24.95
N TYR A 329 2.85 7.45 -25.37
CA TYR A 329 3.19 6.35 -24.48
C TYR A 329 4.59 5.82 -24.77
N MET A 330 5.36 5.43 -23.77
CA MET A 330 6.70 4.85 -23.95
C MET A 330 6.92 3.65 -23.03
N ALA A 331 7.56 2.59 -23.53
CA ALA A 331 7.96 1.48 -22.71
C ALA A 331 9.28 1.82 -22.00
N MET A 332 9.32 1.65 -20.68
CA MET A 332 10.52 1.83 -19.87
C MET A 332 10.85 0.56 -19.10
N SER A 333 12.15 0.36 -18.85
CA SER A 333 12.67 -0.69 -17.98
C SER A 333 13.38 -0.05 -16.79
N GLY A 334 13.04 -0.45 -15.57
CA GLY A 334 13.66 0.06 -14.35
C GLY A 334 12.90 -0.34 -13.08
N THR A 335 13.58 -0.31 -11.95
CA THR A 335 12.95 -0.51 -10.64
C THR A 335 11.98 0.62 -10.27
N SER A 336 12.11 1.79 -10.89
CA SER A 336 11.16 2.91 -10.82
C SER A 336 9.76 2.54 -11.32
N VAL A 337 9.70 1.79 -12.43
CA VAL A 337 8.46 1.25 -13.01
C VAL A 337 7.79 0.29 -12.02
N SER A 338 8.56 -0.66 -11.50
CA SER A 338 8.08 -1.63 -10.51
C SER A 338 7.59 -0.96 -9.23
N THR A 339 8.28 0.10 -8.79
CA THR A 339 7.90 0.93 -7.64
C THR A 339 6.54 1.59 -7.84
N ALA A 340 6.31 2.20 -9.02
CA ALA A 340 5.03 2.81 -9.34
C ALA A 340 3.89 1.78 -9.33
N LEU A 341 4.06 0.61 -9.95
CA LEU A 341 3.06 -0.45 -9.92
C LEU A 341 2.74 -0.91 -8.48
N THR A 342 3.76 -1.06 -7.65
CA THR A 342 3.60 -1.48 -6.25
C THR A 342 2.89 -0.43 -5.41
N ALA A 343 3.25 0.85 -5.59
CA ALA A 343 2.62 1.96 -4.87
C ALA A 343 1.15 2.16 -5.27
N GLY A 344 0.83 2.01 -6.56
CA GLY A 344 -0.55 1.99 -7.03
C GLY A 344 -1.33 0.80 -6.48
N GLY A 345 -0.71 -0.38 -6.42
CA GLY A 345 -1.32 -1.57 -5.80
C GLY A 345 -1.60 -1.40 -4.31
N ALA A 346 -0.68 -0.77 -3.57
CA ALA A 346 -0.92 -0.40 -2.18
C ALA A 346 -2.09 0.59 -2.04
N ALA A 347 -2.23 1.54 -2.96
CA ALA A 347 -3.36 2.48 -2.98
C ALA A 347 -4.70 1.77 -3.23
N LEU A 348 -4.76 0.73 -4.05
CA LEU A 348 -5.98 -0.09 -4.22
C LEU A 348 -6.40 -0.74 -2.90
N LEU A 349 -5.46 -1.35 -2.18
CA LEU A 349 -5.75 -2.01 -0.91
C LEU A 349 -6.12 -1.01 0.19
N LEU A 350 -5.46 0.15 0.24
CA LEU A 350 -5.81 1.22 1.18
C LEU A 350 -7.22 1.79 0.94
N ALA A 351 -7.69 1.81 -0.31
CA ALA A 351 -9.06 2.23 -0.64
C ALA A 351 -10.13 1.30 -0.02
N GLY A 352 -9.76 0.06 0.32
CA GLY A 352 -10.61 -0.87 1.07
C GLY A 352 -10.71 -0.58 2.58
N GLY A 353 -10.09 0.50 3.08
CA GLY A 353 -10.09 0.87 4.50
C GLY A 353 -9.08 0.10 5.36
N HIS A 354 -8.17 -0.65 4.73
CA HIS A 354 -7.13 -1.39 5.44
C HIS A 354 -6.04 -0.46 5.99
N LYS A 355 -5.47 -0.80 7.15
CA LYS A 355 -4.37 -0.04 7.74
C LYS A 355 -3.07 -0.21 6.91
N PRO A 356 -2.23 0.83 6.75
CA PRO A 356 -0.97 0.75 6.01
C PRO A 356 -0.05 -0.41 6.41
N GLU A 357 0.05 -0.73 7.70
CA GLU A 357 0.87 -1.83 8.20
C GLU A 357 0.31 -3.18 7.77
N ALA A 358 -1.02 -3.33 7.78
CA ALA A 358 -1.69 -4.53 7.29
C ALA A 358 -1.49 -4.68 5.78
N VAL A 359 -1.64 -3.60 5.01
CA VAL A 359 -1.39 -3.58 3.56
C VAL A 359 0.06 -3.97 3.26
N ARG A 360 1.04 -3.36 3.94
CA ARG A 360 2.46 -3.72 3.80
C ARG A 360 2.68 -5.21 4.05
N ALA A 361 2.12 -5.73 5.15
CA ALA A 361 2.30 -7.11 5.52
C ALA A 361 1.64 -8.08 4.54
N ALA A 362 0.45 -7.74 4.02
CA ALA A 362 -0.24 -8.52 3.01
C ALA A 362 0.57 -8.60 1.72
N LEU A 363 0.98 -7.46 1.16
CA LEU A 363 1.80 -7.37 -0.05
C LEU A 363 3.08 -8.22 0.03
N LEU A 364 3.73 -8.25 1.20
CA LEU A 364 4.96 -9.01 1.39
C LEU A 364 4.75 -10.50 1.62
N ARG A 365 3.65 -10.90 2.28
CA ARG A 365 3.37 -12.32 2.57
C ARG A 365 2.71 -13.05 1.42
N SER A 366 1.98 -12.33 0.58
CA SER A 366 1.22 -12.89 -0.55
C SER A 366 1.99 -12.85 -1.87
N ALA A 367 3.24 -12.39 -1.86
CA ALA A 367 4.07 -12.35 -3.06
C ALA A 367 4.27 -13.78 -3.61
N GLU A 368 4.11 -13.94 -4.92
CA GLU A 368 4.31 -15.22 -5.60
C GLU A 368 5.80 -15.59 -5.58
N PRO A 369 6.20 -16.71 -4.96
CA PRO A 369 7.60 -17.07 -4.83
C PRO A 369 8.29 -17.21 -6.19
N ILE A 370 9.48 -16.60 -6.31
CA ILE A 370 10.40 -16.82 -7.43
C ILE A 370 11.63 -17.53 -6.86
N ALA A 371 12.12 -18.57 -7.54
CA ALA A 371 13.34 -19.29 -7.19
C ALA A 371 14.61 -18.44 -7.48
N SER A 372 14.72 -17.28 -6.84
CA SER A 372 15.87 -16.39 -6.91
C SER A 372 15.98 -15.56 -5.62
N PRO A 373 17.14 -15.54 -4.94
CA PRO A 373 17.34 -14.69 -3.78
C PRO A 373 17.24 -13.19 -4.10
N ALA A 374 17.37 -12.82 -5.38
CA ALA A 374 17.20 -11.45 -5.86
C ALA A 374 15.74 -10.97 -5.89
N SER A 375 14.77 -11.86 -5.64
CA SER A 375 13.34 -11.55 -5.68
C SER A 375 12.75 -11.05 -4.37
N GLY A 376 13.53 -11.06 -3.28
CA GLY A 376 13.01 -10.76 -1.94
C GLY A 376 11.96 -11.80 -1.54
N ARG A 377 10.73 -11.36 -1.28
CA ARG A 377 9.58 -12.24 -0.99
C ARG A 377 8.94 -12.86 -2.23
N GLY A 378 9.26 -12.36 -3.43
CA GLY A 378 8.67 -12.85 -4.69
C GLY A 378 8.00 -11.74 -5.50
N LEU A 379 7.24 -12.15 -6.51
CA LEU A 379 6.48 -11.27 -7.40
C LEU A 379 5.23 -10.70 -6.73
N LEU A 380 5.00 -9.40 -6.88
CA LEU A 380 3.79 -8.72 -6.46
C LEU A 380 2.51 -9.41 -7.00
N ARG A 381 1.60 -9.77 -6.09
CA ARG A 381 0.26 -10.29 -6.39
C ARG A 381 -0.78 -9.60 -5.51
N LEU A 382 -1.54 -8.68 -6.12
CA LEU A 382 -2.51 -7.83 -5.43
C LEU A 382 -3.79 -8.59 -5.07
N ASP A 383 -4.20 -9.53 -5.91
CA ASP A 383 -5.33 -10.42 -5.70
C ASP A 383 -5.11 -11.30 -4.46
N GLU A 384 -3.93 -11.90 -4.34
CA GLU A 384 -3.52 -12.65 -3.16
C GLU A 384 -3.38 -11.75 -1.92
N ALA A 385 -2.88 -10.52 -2.10
CA ALA A 385 -2.78 -9.54 -1.00
C ALA A 385 -4.17 -9.15 -0.47
N LEU A 386 -5.15 -8.96 -1.37
CA LEU A 386 -6.53 -8.68 -0.98
C LEU A 386 -7.14 -9.87 -0.23
N ALA A 387 -6.91 -11.09 -0.70
CA ALA A 387 -7.35 -12.30 0.00
C ALA A 387 -6.75 -12.40 1.41
N ALA A 388 -5.45 -12.09 1.56
CA ALA A 388 -4.75 -12.09 2.84
C ALA A 388 -5.18 -10.97 3.82
N LEU A 389 -5.87 -9.93 3.33
CA LEU A 389 -6.43 -8.85 4.16
C LEU A 389 -7.85 -9.13 4.63
N ARG A 390 -8.53 -10.13 4.05
CA ARG A 390 -9.81 -10.58 4.58
C ARG A 390 -9.56 -11.18 5.96
N PRO A 391 -10.39 -10.87 6.97
CA PRO A 391 -10.30 -11.58 8.23
C PRO A 391 -10.41 -13.08 7.93
N PRO A 392 -9.61 -13.94 8.59
CA PRO A 392 -9.81 -15.37 8.45
C PRO A 392 -11.29 -15.64 8.71
N GLN A 393 -12.00 -16.23 7.74
CA GLN A 393 -13.33 -16.75 8.00
C GLN A 393 -13.14 -17.72 9.16
N ARG A 394 -13.61 -17.36 10.36
CA ARG A 394 -13.79 -18.35 11.42
C ARG A 394 -14.64 -19.43 10.78
N GLU A 395 -14.17 -20.67 10.78
CA GLU A 395 -14.91 -21.82 10.27
C GLU A 395 -16.29 -21.80 10.95
N GLN A 396 -17.33 -21.37 10.22
CA GLN A 396 -18.66 -21.22 10.79
C GLN A 396 -19.36 -22.57 10.72
N LYS A 397 -19.99 -23.00 11.81
CA LYS A 397 -20.79 -24.22 11.77
C LYS A 397 -22.21 -23.89 11.34
N ALA A 398 -22.77 -24.68 10.42
CA ALA A 398 -24.20 -24.68 10.15
C ALA A 398 -24.79 -25.98 10.72
N LEU A 399 -25.87 -25.86 11.51
CA LEU A 399 -26.62 -27.03 11.97
C LEU A 399 -27.72 -27.34 10.96
N VAL A 400 -27.70 -28.54 10.38
CA VAL A 400 -28.74 -29.04 9.48
C VAL A 400 -29.56 -30.09 10.22
N VAL A 401 -30.82 -29.76 10.51
CA VAL A 401 -31.80 -30.69 11.10
C VAL A 401 -32.55 -31.35 9.96
N ALA A 402 -32.19 -32.59 9.64
CA ALA A 402 -32.73 -33.34 8.51
C ALA A 402 -33.80 -34.35 8.96
N GLU A 403 -35.07 -33.97 8.89
CA GLU A 403 -36.21 -34.87 9.11
C GLU A 403 -36.57 -35.65 7.82
N ILE A 404 -36.13 -35.13 6.67
CA ILE A 404 -36.25 -35.73 5.33
C ILE A 404 -34.88 -35.80 4.63
N PRO A 405 -34.72 -36.61 3.57
CA PRO A 405 -33.55 -36.56 2.67
C PRO A 405 -33.37 -35.17 2.01
N GLY A 406 -32.16 -34.89 1.49
CA GLY A 406 -31.89 -33.63 0.75
C GLY A 406 -30.66 -32.84 1.21
N VAL A 407 -29.96 -33.29 2.25
CA VAL A 407 -28.74 -32.62 2.77
C VAL A 407 -27.66 -32.48 1.69
N GLU A 408 -27.52 -33.47 0.81
CA GLU A 408 -26.49 -33.45 -0.24
C GLU A 408 -26.74 -32.40 -1.32
N ALA A 409 -28.00 -31.98 -1.54
CA ALA A 409 -28.30 -30.85 -2.42
C ALA A 409 -27.91 -29.51 -1.79
N LEU A 410 -27.97 -29.41 -0.46
CA LEU A 410 -27.66 -28.20 0.31
C LEU A 410 -26.16 -28.05 0.60
N ARG A 411 -25.43 -29.16 0.70
CA ARG A 411 -24.01 -29.21 1.08
C ARG A 411 -23.12 -28.30 0.22
N PRO A 412 -23.15 -28.36 -1.13
CA PRO A 412 -22.29 -27.50 -1.95
C PRO A 412 -22.55 -26.00 -1.77
N VAL A 413 -23.81 -25.62 -1.47
CA VAL A 413 -24.19 -24.23 -1.24
C VAL A 413 -23.61 -23.73 0.08
N LEU A 414 -23.84 -24.47 1.17
CA LEU A 414 -23.38 -24.06 2.50
C LEU A 414 -21.85 -24.13 2.64
N GLU A 415 -21.21 -25.17 2.11
CA GLU A 415 -19.74 -25.28 2.10
C GLU A 415 -19.13 -24.18 1.21
N GLY A 416 -19.75 -23.88 0.06
CA GLY A 416 -19.35 -22.76 -0.81
C GLY A 416 -19.49 -21.37 -0.15
N LEU A 417 -20.33 -21.25 0.87
CA LEU A 417 -20.47 -20.05 1.70
C LEU A 417 -19.56 -20.05 2.94
N GLY A 418 -18.70 -21.06 3.10
CA GLY A 418 -17.73 -21.15 4.18
C GLY A 418 -18.26 -21.81 5.46
N PHE A 419 -19.37 -22.57 5.38
CA PHE A 419 -19.89 -23.33 6.52
C PHE A 419 -19.38 -24.77 6.53
N ARG A 420 -19.06 -25.27 7.73
CA ARG A 420 -18.96 -26.70 8.01
C ARG A 420 -20.29 -27.21 8.54
N LEU A 421 -20.84 -28.25 7.93
CA LEU A 421 -22.15 -28.77 8.30
C LEU A 421 -22.03 -29.75 9.48
N GLU A 422 -22.91 -29.58 10.46
CA GLU A 422 -23.26 -30.62 11.43
C GLU A 422 -24.69 -31.06 11.13
N VAL A 423 -24.89 -32.34 10.84
CA VAL A 423 -26.19 -32.88 10.46
C VAL A 423 -26.77 -33.69 11.61
N VAL A 424 -27.99 -33.37 12.02
CA VAL A 424 -28.75 -34.11 13.03
C VAL A 424 -30.07 -34.60 12.48
N LYS A 425 -30.51 -35.78 12.90
CA LYS A 425 -31.78 -36.40 12.45
C LYS A 425 -32.98 -36.09 13.34
N SER A 426 -32.75 -35.36 14.44
CA SER A 426 -33.79 -35.01 15.40
C SER A 426 -33.64 -33.56 15.84
N ARG A 427 -34.77 -32.95 16.20
CA ARG A 427 -34.83 -31.55 16.62
C ARG A 427 -33.98 -31.36 17.89
N PRO A 428 -32.94 -30.52 17.86
CA PRO A 428 -32.08 -30.29 19.01
C PRO A 428 -32.82 -29.51 20.11
N GLY A 429 -32.28 -29.53 21.32
CA GLY A 429 -32.73 -28.64 22.39
C GLY A 429 -32.36 -27.17 22.11
N PRO A 430 -33.04 -26.20 22.76
CA PRO A 430 -32.84 -24.76 22.54
C PRO A 430 -31.38 -24.30 22.75
N GLU A 431 -30.71 -24.86 23.75
CA GLU A 431 -29.32 -24.53 24.10
C GLU A 431 -28.37 -24.78 22.92
N LYS A 432 -28.54 -25.91 22.23
CA LYS A 432 -27.68 -26.31 21.11
C LYS A 432 -27.82 -25.37 19.92
N LEU A 433 -28.98 -24.73 19.71
CA LEU A 433 -29.17 -23.81 18.59
C LEU A 433 -28.24 -22.59 18.69
N GLN A 434 -27.93 -22.14 19.92
CA GLN A 434 -27.15 -20.93 20.18
C GLN A 434 -25.68 -21.06 19.74
N ASP A 435 -25.18 -22.29 19.58
CA ASP A 435 -23.81 -22.57 19.13
C ASP A 435 -23.60 -22.34 17.62
N TYR A 436 -24.68 -22.13 16.85
CA TYR A 436 -24.62 -22.08 15.39
C TYR A 436 -25.14 -20.74 14.84
N PRO A 437 -24.33 -20.02 14.04
CA PRO A 437 -24.79 -18.80 13.36
C PRO A 437 -25.90 -19.05 12.33
N LEU A 438 -26.00 -20.28 11.80
CA LEU A 438 -27.03 -20.70 10.86
C LEU A 438 -27.60 -22.07 11.25
N VAL A 439 -28.93 -22.16 11.32
CA VAL A 439 -29.67 -23.41 11.50
C VAL A 439 -30.60 -23.60 10.30
N VAL A 440 -30.52 -24.77 9.66
CA VAL A 440 -31.36 -25.15 8.53
C VAL A 440 -32.19 -26.36 8.92
N PHE A 441 -33.51 -26.32 8.72
CA PHE A 441 -34.38 -27.47 8.88
C PHE A 441 -34.82 -27.98 7.50
N LEU A 442 -34.67 -29.28 7.26
CA LEU A 442 -35.31 -30.00 6.15
C LEU A 442 -36.52 -30.75 6.73
N LEU A 443 -37.71 -30.38 6.30
CA LEU A 443 -38.98 -30.72 6.95
C LEU A 443 -39.95 -31.39 5.97
N PRO A 444 -40.79 -32.34 6.44
CA PRO A 444 -41.87 -32.90 5.62
C PRO A 444 -42.97 -31.86 5.32
N ALA A 445 -43.93 -32.19 4.46
CA ALA A 445 -44.99 -31.27 4.04
C ALA A 445 -45.93 -30.82 5.18
N ASP A 446 -46.13 -31.68 6.18
CA ASP A 446 -47.04 -31.53 7.32
C ASP A 446 -46.35 -30.98 8.58
N TRP A 447 -45.08 -30.59 8.48
CA TRP A 447 -44.21 -30.17 9.58
C TRP A 447 -44.81 -29.16 10.58
N SER A 448 -45.71 -28.30 10.11
CA SER A 448 -46.33 -27.25 10.91
C SER A 448 -47.37 -27.78 11.91
N GLN A 449 -47.96 -28.96 11.64
CA GLN A 449 -48.98 -29.59 12.48
C GLN A 449 -48.39 -30.19 13.77
N ASP A 450 -47.11 -30.60 13.71
CA ASP A 450 -46.43 -31.35 14.78
C ASP A 450 -45.32 -30.56 15.49
N TRP A 451 -45.43 -29.23 15.56
CA TRP A 451 -44.42 -28.41 16.23
C TRP A 451 -44.87 -27.98 17.64
N PRO A 452 -44.30 -28.57 18.73
CA PRO A 452 -44.67 -28.21 20.08
C PRO A 452 -44.36 -26.74 20.40
N ASP A 453 -45.23 -26.07 21.16
CA ASP A 453 -45.04 -24.68 21.58
C ASP A 453 -43.65 -24.35 22.17
N PRO A 454 -43.00 -25.24 22.97
CA PRO A 454 -41.64 -25.00 23.47
C PRO A 454 -40.59 -24.82 22.38
N HIS A 455 -40.62 -25.61 21.30
CA HIS A 455 -39.63 -25.48 20.23
C HIS A 455 -39.89 -24.24 19.36
N ARG A 456 -41.14 -23.82 19.17
CA ARG A 456 -41.44 -22.56 18.46
C ARG A 456 -40.88 -21.35 19.21
N ARG A 457 -41.00 -21.36 20.54
CA ARG A 457 -40.38 -20.32 21.41
C ARG A 457 -38.85 -20.35 21.32
N ALA A 458 -38.25 -21.54 21.30
CA ALA A 458 -36.80 -21.70 21.14
C ALA A 458 -36.27 -21.09 19.84
N LEU A 459 -36.91 -21.38 18.70
CA LEU A 459 -36.51 -20.81 17.41
C LEU A 459 -36.66 -19.30 17.36
N ARG A 460 -37.74 -18.77 17.95
CA ARG A 460 -37.93 -17.31 18.06
C ARG A 460 -36.79 -16.69 18.87
N SER A 461 -36.49 -17.24 20.04
CA SER A 461 -35.39 -16.78 20.90
C SER A 461 -34.03 -16.85 20.19
N TYR A 462 -33.80 -17.88 19.39
CA TYR A 462 -32.57 -18.02 18.59
C TYR A 462 -32.43 -16.90 17.54
N VAL A 463 -33.50 -16.60 16.80
CA VAL A 463 -33.50 -15.53 15.79
C VAL A 463 -33.37 -14.14 16.45
N GLU A 464 -34.04 -13.92 17.58
CA GLU A 464 -33.93 -12.70 18.38
C GLU A 464 -32.51 -12.48 18.91
N ALA A 465 -31.81 -13.56 19.28
CA ALA A 465 -30.40 -13.54 19.69
C ALA A 465 -29.41 -13.33 18.51
N GLY A 466 -29.89 -13.21 17.27
CA GLY A 466 -29.09 -12.93 16.09
C GLY A 466 -28.78 -14.14 15.22
N GLY A 467 -29.32 -15.32 15.55
CA GLY A 467 -29.24 -16.52 14.71
C GLY A 467 -29.95 -16.36 13.36
N ARG A 468 -29.55 -17.18 12.38
CA ARG A 468 -30.20 -17.25 11.06
C ARG A 468 -30.91 -18.58 10.90
N LEU A 469 -32.18 -18.53 10.52
CA LEU A 469 -33.03 -19.72 10.43
C LEU A 469 -33.54 -19.91 9.01
N LEU A 470 -33.24 -21.04 8.40
CA LEU A 470 -33.83 -21.44 7.13
C LEU A 470 -34.70 -22.69 7.34
N LEU A 471 -35.97 -22.60 6.97
CA LEU A 471 -36.89 -23.72 7.00
C LEU A 471 -37.20 -24.14 5.56
N LEU A 472 -36.82 -25.35 5.19
CA LEU A 472 -37.06 -25.95 3.88
C LEU A 472 -38.06 -27.09 4.06
N SER A 473 -39.26 -26.92 3.51
CA SER A 473 -40.30 -27.96 3.57
C SER A 473 -40.53 -28.58 2.19
N GLU A 474 -40.55 -29.92 2.13
CA GLU A 474 -40.85 -30.64 0.89
C GLU A 474 -42.35 -30.60 0.58
N ALA A 475 -42.70 -30.07 -0.58
CA ALA A 475 -44.08 -30.02 -1.08
C ALA A 475 -44.12 -30.48 -2.54
N PRO A 476 -44.35 -31.78 -2.81
CA PRO A 476 -44.31 -32.34 -4.17
C PRO A 476 -45.28 -31.61 -5.13
N GLY A 477 -44.79 -31.26 -6.31
CA GLY A 477 -45.60 -30.62 -7.37
C GLY A 477 -45.96 -29.15 -7.14
N ARG A 478 -45.35 -28.47 -6.15
CA ARG A 478 -45.52 -27.01 -5.94
C ARG A 478 -44.21 -26.25 -6.17
N PRO A 479 -44.24 -25.10 -6.88
CA PRO A 479 -43.08 -24.25 -7.03
C PRO A 479 -42.68 -23.65 -5.69
N LEU A 480 -41.41 -23.30 -5.59
CA LEU A 480 -40.83 -22.76 -4.38
C LEU A 480 -41.33 -21.34 -4.11
N VAL A 481 -41.99 -21.11 -2.98
CA VAL A 481 -42.51 -19.79 -2.59
C VAL A 481 -41.95 -19.39 -1.23
N GLU A 482 -41.37 -18.19 -1.14
CA GLU A 482 -40.96 -17.60 0.14
C GLU A 482 -42.22 -17.15 0.91
N SER A 483 -42.42 -17.68 2.13
CA SER A 483 -43.53 -17.23 2.99
C SER A 483 -43.00 -16.35 4.11
N GLY A 484 -43.53 -15.13 4.23
CA GLY A 484 -43.11 -14.11 5.20
C GLY A 484 -43.47 -14.37 6.68
N ALA A 485 -43.70 -15.63 7.08
CA ALA A 485 -44.28 -15.97 8.39
C ALA A 485 -43.30 -15.89 9.60
N PHE A 486 -42.00 -15.61 9.39
CA PHE A 486 -41.04 -15.49 10.50
C PHE A 486 -40.15 -14.23 10.41
N GLY A 487 -40.75 -13.08 10.12
CA GLY A 487 -40.10 -11.76 10.31
C GLY A 487 -39.06 -11.42 9.24
N GLN A 488 -38.99 -10.14 8.89
CA GLN A 488 -38.08 -9.69 7.83
C GLN A 488 -36.61 -9.87 8.24
N GLY A 489 -35.85 -10.60 7.41
CA GLY A 489 -34.39 -10.50 7.31
C GLY A 489 -33.53 -11.49 8.09
N ARG A 490 -34.10 -12.36 8.96
CA ARG A 490 -33.30 -13.32 9.75
C ARG A 490 -33.85 -14.75 9.81
N ALA A 491 -35.08 -14.95 9.37
CA ALA A 491 -35.60 -16.27 9.11
C ALA A 491 -36.34 -16.29 7.77
N SER A 492 -36.10 -17.33 6.97
CA SER A 492 -36.78 -17.55 5.70
C SER A 492 -37.44 -18.91 5.71
N PHE A 493 -38.70 -18.94 5.27
CA PHE A 493 -39.43 -20.17 5.03
C PHE A 493 -39.60 -20.37 3.55
N VAL A 494 -39.25 -21.58 3.11
CA VAL A 494 -39.17 -21.97 1.73
C VAL A 494 -39.80 -23.36 1.59
N SER A 495 -40.79 -23.51 0.72
CA SER A 495 -41.47 -24.81 0.51
C SER A 495 -41.48 -25.20 -0.96
N GLY A 496 -41.11 -26.45 -1.31
CA GLY A 496 -41.14 -26.98 -2.68
C GLY A 496 -40.31 -28.26 -2.84
N GLU A 497 -40.11 -28.73 -4.07
CA GLU A 497 -39.32 -29.94 -4.35
C GLU A 497 -37.81 -29.62 -4.34
N LEU A 498 -37.14 -29.99 -3.25
CA LEU A 498 -35.72 -29.67 -2.99
C LEU A 498 -34.75 -30.19 -4.06
N GLU A 499 -35.02 -31.34 -4.67
CA GLU A 499 -34.17 -31.90 -5.72
C GLU A 499 -34.28 -31.15 -7.06
N SER A 500 -35.35 -30.36 -7.25
CA SER A 500 -35.61 -29.57 -8.46
C SER A 500 -35.10 -28.12 -8.40
N LEU A 501 -34.57 -27.70 -7.25
CA LEU A 501 -34.11 -26.33 -6.99
C LEU A 501 -32.77 -26.04 -7.69
N PRO A 502 -32.64 -24.95 -8.47
CA PRO A 502 -31.34 -24.49 -8.94
C PRO A 502 -30.47 -24.08 -7.74
N LEU A 503 -29.23 -24.59 -7.67
CA LEU A 503 -28.27 -24.30 -6.60
C LEU A 503 -28.08 -22.78 -6.38
N GLU A 504 -28.09 -21.99 -7.45
CA GLU A 504 -27.95 -20.52 -7.40
C GLU A 504 -29.13 -19.84 -6.72
N ALA A 505 -30.36 -20.36 -6.88
CA ALA A 505 -31.53 -19.81 -6.21
C ALA A 505 -31.47 -20.06 -4.70
N LEU A 506 -31.10 -21.28 -4.30
CA LEU A 506 -30.91 -21.65 -2.89
C LEU A 506 -29.76 -20.84 -2.25
N ARG A 507 -28.67 -20.65 -2.99
CA ARG A 507 -27.55 -19.78 -2.58
C ARG A 507 -28.01 -18.35 -2.36
N GLY A 508 -28.79 -17.78 -3.26
CA GLY A 508 -29.33 -16.42 -3.14
C GLY A 508 -30.15 -16.23 -1.86
N VAL A 509 -30.98 -17.21 -1.50
CA VAL A 509 -31.77 -17.19 -0.24
C VAL A 509 -30.84 -17.21 0.98
N VAL A 510 -29.84 -18.08 1.01
CA VAL A 510 -28.90 -18.15 2.14
C VAL A 510 -28.06 -16.88 2.23
N GLU A 511 -27.59 -16.32 1.11
CA GLU A 511 -26.85 -15.06 1.09
C GLU A 511 -27.70 -13.88 1.57
N GLN A 512 -29.00 -13.85 1.23
CA GLN A 512 -29.93 -12.85 1.74
C GLN A 512 -30.15 -12.98 3.25
N LEU A 513 -30.25 -14.21 3.76
CA LEU A 513 -30.32 -14.47 5.20
C LEU A 513 -29.06 -14.03 5.93
N LEU A 514 -27.87 -14.16 5.33
CA LEU A 514 -26.60 -13.83 5.98
C LEU A 514 -26.26 -12.34 5.95
N ARG A 515 -26.92 -11.55 5.11
CA ARG A 515 -26.84 -10.08 5.12
C ARG A 515 -27.56 -9.50 6.35
#